data_AF-A0A4Y2X0M8-F1
#
_entry.id   AF-A0A4Y2X0M8-F1
#
_cell.length_a   1.000
_cell.length_b   1.000
_cell.length_c   1.000
_cell.angle_alpha   90.00
_cell.angle_beta   90.00
_cell.angle_gamma   90.00
#
_symmetry.space_group_name_H-M   'P 1'
#
loop_
_entity.id
_entity.type
_entity.pdbx_description
1 polymer ?
#
loop_
_entity_poly.entity_id
_entity_poly.type
_entity_poly.pdbx_seq_one_letter_code
_entity_poly.pdbx_strand_id
1 'polypeptide(L)'
;MGRYGKSGRLNLSARRYKKGGNLPNRKMSKIDTIHMKYGRLHESDAVKYISNELKIEVNSCEFFVKKEELYLGATPDGLIGDDGILEIKCPSSCAKFTPEEAIKEKKVLVF
;
A
#
# COMPACT_ATOMS: atom_id res chain seq x y z
N MET A 1 4.82 24.93 20.03
CA MET A 1 3.46 25.44 19.75
C MET A 1 3.43 26.09 18.37
N GLY A 2 3.20 25.29 17.33
CA GLY A 2 3.04 25.75 15.95
C GLY A 2 1.61 25.49 15.50
N ARG A 3 0.95 26.52 14.96
CA ARG A 3 -0.50 26.56 14.71
C ARG A 3 -0.86 25.72 13.48
N TYR A 4 -1.65 24.66 13.66
CA TYR A 4 -2.29 23.92 12.57
C TYR A 4 -3.24 24.86 11.81
N GLY A 5 -2.83 25.24 10.60
CA GLY A 5 -3.61 26.08 9.70
C GLY A 5 -4.69 25.28 8.99
N LYS A 6 -5.96 25.59 9.32
CA LYS A 6 -7.19 25.51 8.53
C LYS A 6 -7.23 24.50 7.37
N SER A 7 -8.11 23.51 7.55
CA SER A 7 -8.67 22.61 6.54
C SER A 7 -9.16 23.36 5.28
N GLY A 8 -8.27 23.48 4.30
CA GLY A 8 -8.60 23.91 2.95
C GLY A 8 -9.20 22.75 2.17
N ARG A 9 -10.54 22.74 2.05
CA ARG A 9 -11.29 21.84 1.17
C ARG A 9 -10.91 22.16 -0.29
N LEU A 10 -9.83 21.59 -0.81
CA LEU A 10 -9.47 21.71 -2.22
C LEU A 10 -10.34 20.75 -3.04
N ASN A 11 -11.52 21.25 -3.42
CA ASN A 11 -12.22 20.80 -4.61
C ASN A 11 -11.34 21.13 -5.84
N LEU A 12 -10.34 20.30 -6.11
CA LEU A 12 -9.71 20.27 -7.42
C LEU A 12 -10.63 19.48 -8.35
N SER A 13 -11.69 20.17 -8.78
CA SER A 13 -12.40 19.83 -10.00
C SER A 13 -11.35 19.58 -11.08
N ALA A 14 -11.45 18.42 -11.70
CA ALA A 14 -10.66 17.99 -12.85
C ALA A 14 -10.57 19.13 -13.87
N ARG A 15 -9.51 19.95 -13.77
CA ARG A 15 -9.18 20.97 -14.78
C ARG A 15 -8.59 20.25 -15.98
N ARG A 16 -9.50 19.69 -16.78
CA ARG A 16 -9.54 19.88 -18.24
C ARG A 16 -8.17 19.80 -18.93
N TYR A 17 -7.52 18.63 -18.88
CA TYR A 17 -6.59 18.24 -19.94
C TYR A 17 -7.42 18.02 -21.22
N LYS A 18 -7.44 18.99 -22.14
CA LYS A 18 -7.97 18.79 -23.50
C LYS A 18 -7.01 19.39 -24.53
N LYS A 19 -6.29 18.53 -25.25
CA LYS A 19 -6.52 18.22 -26.68
C LYS A 19 -5.37 17.38 -27.25
N GLY A 20 -5.73 16.43 -28.10
CA GLY A 20 -4.93 16.15 -29.29
C GLY A 20 -4.05 14.91 -29.28
N GLY A 21 -4.67 13.74 -29.15
CA GLY A 21 -4.05 12.48 -29.54
C GLY A 21 -5.05 11.36 -29.34
N ASN A 22 -5.34 10.60 -30.40
CA ASN A 22 -5.92 9.27 -30.22
C ASN A 22 -4.85 8.43 -29.50
N LEU A 23 -4.80 8.51 -28.17
CA LEU A 23 -4.16 7.48 -27.38
C LEU A 23 -4.88 6.19 -27.76
N PRO A 24 -4.19 5.19 -28.32
CA PRO A 24 -4.85 3.93 -28.65
C PRO A 24 -5.58 3.48 -27.39
N ASN A 25 -6.86 3.16 -27.55
CA ASN A 25 -7.67 2.56 -26.50
C ASN A 25 -7.14 1.14 -26.27
N ARG A 26 -5.94 1.08 -25.68
CA ARG A 26 -5.28 -0.13 -25.26
C ARG A 26 -6.12 -0.57 -24.08
N LYS A 27 -7.10 -1.46 -24.34
CA LYS A 27 -7.72 -2.26 -23.29
C LYS A 27 -6.56 -2.89 -22.53
N MET A 28 -6.17 -2.27 -21.43
CA MET A 28 -5.23 -2.86 -20.50
C MET A 28 -5.99 -4.04 -19.90
N SER A 29 -5.68 -5.25 -20.33
CA SER A 29 -6.16 -6.43 -19.62
C SER A 29 -5.69 -6.27 -18.17
N LYS A 30 -6.64 -6.17 -17.25
CA LYS A 30 -6.33 -6.06 -15.83
C LYS A 30 -5.57 -7.33 -15.43
N ILE A 31 -4.27 -7.21 -15.19
CA ILE A 31 -3.46 -8.31 -14.66
C ILE A 31 -3.89 -8.47 -13.20
N ASP A 32 -4.61 -9.55 -12.90
CA ASP A 32 -5.05 -9.88 -11.54
C ASP A 32 -4.83 -11.36 -11.28
N THR A 33 -3.74 -11.69 -10.58
CA THR A 33 -3.34 -13.07 -10.33
C THR A 33 -3.97 -13.61 -9.05
N ILE A 34 -3.92 -14.94 -8.87
CA ILE A 34 -4.35 -15.58 -7.63
C ILE A 34 -3.55 -15.08 -6.41
N HIS A 35 -2.27 -14.74 -6.60
CA HIS A 35 -1.40 -14.22 -5.55
C HIS A 35 -1.83 -12.81 -5.10
N MET A 36 -2.21 -11.96 -6.05
CA MET A 36 -2.72 -10.62 -5.75
C MET A 36 -4.08 -10.67 -5.04
N LYS A 37 -4.97 -11.59 -5.46
CA LYS A 37 -6.26 -11.83 -4.78
C LYS A 37 -6.05 -12.30 -3.34
N TYR A 38 -5.13 -13.25 -3.14
CA TYR A 38 -4.77 -13.75 -1.82
C TYR A 38 -4.20 -12.63 -0.93
N GLY A 39 -3.28 -11.82 -1.47
CA GLY A 39 -2.75 -10.65 -0.77
C GLY A 39 -3.84 -9.72 -0.23
N ARG A 40 -4.71 -9.24 -1.13
CA ARG A 40 -5.82 -8.34 -0.76
C ARG A 40 -6.78 -8.95 0.25
N LEU A 41 -6.98 -10.27 0.23
CA LEU A 41 -7.88 -10.96 1.16
C LEU A 41 -7.30 -10.98 2.58
N HIS A 42 -5.99 -11.17 2.73
CA HIS A 42 -5.34 -11.44 4.01
C HIS A 42 -4.60 -10.25 4.63
N GLU A 43 -4.38 -9.18 3.87
CA GLU A 43 -3.67 -7.98 4.33
C GLU A 43 -4.27 -7.40 5.62
N SER A 44 -5.59 -7.21 5.67
CA SER A 44 -6.24 -6.63 6.85
C SER A 44 -6.10 -7.47 8.12
N ASP A 45 -6.04 -8.80 7.98
CA ASP A 45 -5.84 -9.70 9.11
C ASP A 45 -4.38 -9.68 9.58
N ALA A 46 -3.44 -9.58 8.64
CA ALA A 46 -2.01 -9.42 8.93
C ALA A 46 -1.72 -8.07 9.64
N VAL A 47 -2.36 -6.97 9.23
CA VAL A 47 -2.26 -5.67 9.94
C VAL A 47 -2.76 -5.79 11.38
N LYS A 48 -3.92 -6.41 11.58
CA LYS A 48 -4.48 -6.60 12.93
C LYS A 48 -3.58 -7.47 13.80
N TYR A 49 -3.05 -8.55 13.24
CA TYR A 49 -2.12 -9.43 13.94
C TYR A 49 -0.89 -8.64 14.41
N ILE A 50 -0.20 -7.92 13.52
CA ILE A 50 1.03 -7.21 13.89
C ILE A 50 0.78 -6.05 14.86
N SER A 51 -0.35 -5.36 14.71
CA SER A 51 -0.79 -4.31 15.65
C SER A 51 -0.98 -4.86 17.06
N ASN A 52 -1.62 -6.03 17.20
CA ASN A 52 -1.85 -6.68 18.48
C ASN A 52 -0.56 -7.26 19.10
N GLU A 53 0.24 -7.98 18.31
CA GLU A 53 1.48 -8.62 18.77
C GLU A 53 2.51 -7.58 19.26
N LEU A 54 2.73 -6.53 18.48
CA LEU A 54 3.70 -5.50 18.80
C LEU A 54 3.13 -4.37 19.67
N LYS A 55 1.82 -4.38 19.93
CA LYS A 55 1.08 -3.32 20.64
C LYS A 55 1.33 -1.93 20.03
N ILE A 56 1.33 -1.88 18.71
CA ILE A 56 1.49 -0.65 17.92
C ILE A 56 0.17 -0.27 17.27
N GLU A 57 -0.10 1.03 17.20
CA GLU A 57 -1.20 1.56 16.40
C GLU A 57 -0.76 1.67 14.94
N VAL A 58 -1.51 1.04 14.04
CA VAL A 58 -1.28 1.11 12.60
C VAL A 58 -2.43 1.89 11.96
N ASN A 59 -2.10 3.02 11.37
CA ASN A 59 -3.05 3.89 10.70
C ASN A 59 -3.13 3.58 9.21
N SER A 60 -4.34 3.46 8.66
CA SER A 60 -4.55 3.36 7.22
C SER A 60 -4.10 4.64 6.52
N CYS A 61 -3.66 4.53 5.27
CA CYS A 61 -3.24 5.68 4.50
C CYS A 61 -3.76 5.67 3.06
N GLU A 62 -3.62 6.81 2.41
CA GLU A 62 -3.93 6.99 1.00
C GLU A 62 -2.63 7.04 0.18
N PHE A 63 -2.73 7.47 -1.07
CA PHE A 63 -1.58 7.64 -1.94
C PHE A 63 -0.78 8.89 -1.58
N PHE A 64 0.51 8.70 -1.30
CA PHE A 64 1.47 9.78 -1.08
C PHE A 64 2.18 10.14 -2.37
N VAL A 65 2.35 11.45 -2.61
CA VAL A 65 3.13 11.98 -3.73
C VAL A 65 4.32 12.74 -3.18
N LYS A 66 5.51 12.50 -3.73
CA LYS A 66 6.70 13.27 -3.37
C LYS A 66 6.56 14.70 -3.90
N LYS A 67 6.69 15.69 -3.03
CA LYS A 67 6.35 17.09 -3.34
C LYS A 67 7.23 17.67 -4.46
N GLU A 68 8.50 17.31 -4.48
CA GLU A 68 9.51 17.83 -5.41
C GLU A 68 9.46 17.08 -6.75
N GLU A 69 9.03 15.82 -6.76
CA GLU A 69 8.90 14.96 -7.93
C GLU A 69 7.49 14.35 -7.97
N LEU A 70 6.54 15.12 -8.49
CA LEU A 70 5.11 14.76 -8.53
C LEU A 70 4.79 13.48 -9.34
N TYR A 71 5.77 12.93 -10.06
CA TYR A 71 5.68 11.66 -10.78
C TYR A 71 6.06 10.45 -9.91
N LEU A 72 6.54 10.66 -8.67
CA LEU A 72 6.84 9.62 -7.70
C LEU A 72 5.80 9.60 -6.58
N GLY A 73 5.37 8.41 -6.22
CA GLY A 73 4.45 8.21 -5.09
C GLY A 73 4.41 6.76 -4.62
N ALA A 74 3.78 6.56 -3.47
CA ALA A 74 3.66 5.27 -2.83
C ALA A 74 2.35 5.18 -2.02
N THR A 75 1.89 3.96 -1.79
CA THR A 75 0.81 3.66 -0.84
C THR A 75 1.34 2.59 0.10
N PRO A 76 1.91 2.97 1.26
CA PRO A 76 2.26 2.02 2.31
C PRO A 76 1.03 1.23 2.76
N ASP A 77 1.24 0.02 3.29
CA ASP A 77 0.13 -0.78 3.85
C ASP A 77 -0.34 -0.22 5.22
N GLY A 78 0.48 0.59 5.88
CA GLY A 78 0.10 1.36 7.06
C GLY A 78 1.15 2.38 7.51
N LEU A 79 0.74 3.28 8.40
CA LEU A 79 1.61 4.26 9.06
C LEU A 79 1.72 3.94 10.55
N ILE A 80 2.91 4.08 11.12
CA ILE A 80 3.20 3.79 12.53
C ILE A 80 3.89 5.01 13.14
N GLY A 81 3.29 5.59 14.19
CA GLY A 81 3.83 6.78 14.84
C GLY A 81 3.99 7.97 13.89
N ASP A 82 5.07 8.74 14.06
CA ASP A 82 5.31 9.97 13.31
C ASP A 82 6.13 9.76 12.02
N ASP A 83 6.96 8.70 11.96
CA ASP A 83 7.95 8.48 10.90
C ASP A 83 8.03 7.03 10.39
N GLY A 84 7.23 6.12 10.96
CA GLY A 84 7.22 4.69 10.59
C GLY A 84 6.22 4.35 9.50
N ILE A 85 6.57 3.37 8.67
CA ILE A 85 5.67 2.74 7.70
C ILE A 85 5.61 1.24 7.90
N LEU A 86 4.49 0.64 7.49
CA LEU A 86 4.28 -0.80 7.46
C LEU A 86 4.14 -1.27 6.01
N GLU A 87 4.85 -2.35 5.68
CA GLU A 87 4.72 -3.07 4.42
C GLU A 87 4.48 -4.55 4.75
N ILE A 88 3.37 -5.10 4.26
CA ILE A 88 2.94 -6.46 4.48
C ILE A 88 3.09 -7.26 3.19
N LYS A 89 3.53 -8.51 3.35
CA LYS A 89 3.51 -9.50 2.27
C LYS A 89 2.75 -10.73 2.72
N CYS A 90 1.71 -11.09 1.97
CA CYS A 90 0.95 -12.32 2.15
C CYS A 90 1.16 -13.25 0.93
N PRO A 91 2.28 -13.99 0.86
CA PRO A 91 2.56 -14.88 -0.27
C PRO A 91 1.70 -16.14 -0.19
N SER A 92 0.85 -16.37 -1.19
CA SER A 92 -0.04 -17.54 -1.20
C SER A 92 0.71 -18.89 -1.26
N SER A 93 1.97 -18.89 -1.68
CA SER A 93 2.86 -20.08 -1.68
C SER A 93 3.24 -20.54 -0.26
N CYS A 94 3.09 -19.66 0.74
CA CYS A 94 3.40 -19.90 2.15
C CYS A 94 2.14 -20.09 3.00
N ALA A 95 0.94 -20.11 2.42
CA ALA A 95 -0.34 -20.18 3.14
C ALA A 95 -0.49 -21.39 4.09
N LYS A 96 0.33 -22.43 3.92
CA LYS A 96 0.32 -23.67 4.72
C LYS A 96 1.52 -23.80 5.66
N PHE A 97 2.36 -22.77 5.74
CA PHE A 97 3.63 -22.79 6.46
C PHE A 97 3.55 -21.80 7.62
N THR A 98 4.18 -22.13 8.74
CA THR A 98 4.53 -21.10 9.73
C THR A 98 5.65 -20.21 9.17
N PRO A 99 5.87 -19.01 9.74
CA PRO A 99 7.01 -18.17 9.35
C PRO A 99 8.35 -18.91 9.42
N GLU A 100 8.58 -19.70 10.48
CA GLU A 100 9.81 -20.47 10.68
C GLU A 100 9.99 -21.55 9.60
N GLU A 101 8.92 -22.28 9.27
CA GLU A 101 8.93 -23.29 8.21
C GLU A 101 9.18 -22.64 6.84
N ALA A 102 8.54 -21.51 6.56
CA ALA A 102 8.70 -20.80 5.30
C ALA A 102 10.15 -20.29 5.09
N ILE A 103 10.81 -19.84 6.16
CA ILE A 103 12.23 -19.44 6.14
C ILE A 103 13.12 -20.65 5.92
N LYS A 104 12.89 -21.74 6.66
CA LYS A 104 13.66 -22.98 6.55
C LYS A 104 13.60 -23.56 5.13
N GLU A 105 12.42 -23.56 4.52
CA GLU A 105 12.17 -24.02 3.16
C GLU A 105 12.56 -22.98 2.08
N LYS A 106 13.19 -21.85 2.47
CA LYS A 106 13.63 -20.75 1.59
C LYS A 106 12.51 -20.19 0.71
N LYS A 107 11.27 -20.22 1.20
CA LYS A 107 10.11 -19.63 0.52
C LYS A 107 9.97 -18.14 0.79
N VAL A 108 10.50 -17.68 1.92
CA VAL A 108 10.59 -16.28 2.29
C VAL A 108 12.05 -15.98 2.65
N LEU A 109 12.55 -14.86 2.14
CA LEU A 109 13.84 -14.31 2.54
C LEU A 109 13.60 -13.23 3.58
N VAL A 110 14.32 -13.30 4.68
CA VAL A 110 14.38 -12.24 5.69
C VAL A 110 15.60 -11.37 5.34
N PHE A 111 15.38 -10.07 5.20
CA PHE A 111 16.40 -9.07 4.85
C PHE A 111 16.81 -8.27 6.09
#